data_AF-A0A151K390-F1
#
_entry.id   AF-A0A151K390-F1
#
_cell.length_a   1.000
_cell.length_b   1.000
_cell.length_c   1.000
_cell.angle_alpha   90.00
_cell.angle_beta   90.00
_cell.angle_gamma   90.00
#
_symmetry.space_group_name_H-M   'P 1'
#
loop_
_entity.id
_entity.type
_entity.pdbx_description
1 polymer ?
#
loop_
_entity_poly.entity_id
_entity_poly.type
_entity_poly.pdbx_seq_one_letter_code
_entity_poly.pdbx_strand_id
1 'polypeptide(L)'
;LSEETAKLVKTYYERDEISRLMPGIKDFVSLKNDKGIRTHVQKRLLLGNINELYILFTSEYPDVKLSISTFTKLRPLHCVLAGSSGTHNVCVCVHHENIKLMMNDAYIQNLTKDTNMILTNYRDCLNAIVCSESTSSCHLNECQNCPGLENLKQHLISVFDNHNIHEVKFEMWLQTDRCTLKTVVVDTDEFIQDFCNRLLKLKFHHFIANEQSSFFKNLKDNLLPDEFMICFDFAENYAFVIQNSAQSFHWNNDQATIFTVVIYYKESGQLKHKSIAIISDNLAHDTAAVYVYQKLILDYLKSCFKPTKVYYCSDGAGQHFKNKSSFANLQAHEKDFGITAEWHYHATSHGKGACDGIGANIKRNARRHSLQCSAHNHLLTPQTLFEWAKNNCKETTVIFSSKDDHKEASEFLKTRFENAVTIPGTLHYHAVIPSQDGKLHLKKFSNSPLYDVFPKNQKRISQCKTLKYTSKKSKRR
;
A
#
# COMPACT_ATOMS: atom_id res chain seq x y z
N LEU A 1 30.75 17.68 -2.40
CA LEU A 1 29.50 17.04 -2.85
C LEU A 1 28.42 18.11 -2.89
N SER A 2 27.65 18.24 -3.97
CA SER A 2 26.55 19.21 -4.01
C SER A 2 25.43 18.82 -3.04
N GLU A 3 24.71 19.83 -2.54
CA GLU A 3 23.57 19.62 -1.64
C GLU A 3 22.44 18.84 -2.33
N GLU A 4 22.26 19.06 -3.64
CA GLU A 4 21.31 18.33 -4.48
C GLU A 4 21.65 16.84 -4.57
N THR A 5 22.91 16.47 -4.81
CA THR A 5 23.33 15.06 -4.83
C THR A 5 23.17 14.43 -3.46
N ALA A 6 23.50 15.14 -2.37
CA ALA A 6 23.30 14.64 -1.02
C ALA A 6 21.82 14.36 -0.72
N LYS A 7 20.92 15.25 -1.15
CA LYS A 7 19.47 15.09 -1.00
C LYS A 7 18.95 13.92 -1.84
N LEU A 8 19.40 13.81 -3.10
CA LEU A 8 19.05 12.71 -3.99
C LEU A 8 19.38 11.35 -3.37
N VAL A 9 20.59 11.19 -2.82
CA VAL A 9 21.03 9.92 -2.18
C VAL A 9 20.19 9.60 -0.95
N LYS A 10 19.90 10.58 -0.09
CA LYS A 10 19.04 10.38 1.08
C LYS A 10 17.64 9.94 0.68
N THR A 11 17.03 10.64 -0.28
CA THR A 11 15.72 10.30 -0.82
C THR A 11 15.74 8.94 -1.53
N TYR A 12 16.85 8.55 -2.16
CA TYR A 12 17.01 7.23 -2.76
C TYR A 12 16.93 6.11 -1.72
N TYR A 13 17.66 6.24 -0.60
CA TYR A 13 17.58 5.28 0.50
C TYR A 13 16.17 5.13 1.08
N GLU A 14 15.38 6.21 1.08
CA GLU A 14 14.03 6.23 1.63
C GLU A 14 12.95 5.72 0.67
N ARG A 15 13.29 5.33 -0.56
CA ARG A 15 12.35 4.70 -1.50
C ARG A 15 11.92 3.33 -1.00
N ASP A 16 10.64 3.00 -1.18
CA ASP A 16 10.08 1.72 -0.72
C ASP A 16 10.69 0.48 -1.40
N GLU A 17 11.31 0.67 -2.57
CA GLU A 17 12.09 -0.35 -3.28
C GLU A 17 13.49 -0.58 -2.69
N ILE A 18 14.04 0.42 -1.98
CA ILE A 18 15.40 0.40 -1.44
C ILE A 18 15.39 0.08 0.05
N SER A 19 14.38 0.57 0.76
CA SER A 19 14.18 0.29 2.19
C SER A 19 12.69 0.21 2.52
N ARG A 20 12.32 -0.60 3.52
CA ARG A 20 10.95 -0.71 4.01
C ARG A 20 10.80 -0.17 5.40
N LEU A 21 9.74 0.59 5.64
CA LEU A 21 9.35 0.96 7.01
C LEU A 21 9.08 -0.28 7.84
N MET A 22 9.73 -0.34 9.00
CA MET A 22 9.49 -1.38 9.98
C MET A 22 8.26 -0.99 10.80
N PRO A 23 7.18 -1.80 10.84
CA PRO A 23 5.94 -1.42 11.51
C PRO A 23 5.97 -1.62 13.03
N GLY A 24 7.00 -2.31 13.55
CA GLY A 24 7.03 -2.72 14.94
C GLY A 24 7.15 -1.54 15.89
N ILE A 25 6.44 -1.66 17.02
CA ILE A 25 6.46 -0.69 18.12
C ILE A 25 7.90 -0.41 18.59
N LYS A 26 8.78 -1.42 18.57
CA LYS A 26 10.18 -1.32 19.00
C LYS A 26 11.15 -0.84 17.90
N ASP A 27 10.68 -0.66 16.66
CA ASP A 27 11.53 -0.39 15.50
C ASP A 27 11.76 1.11 15.26
N PHE A 28 12.40 1.80 16.20
CA PHE A 28 12.70 3.23 16.07
C PHE A 28 14.15 3.56 16.41
N VAL A 29 14.59 4.74 15.96
CA VAL A 29 15.89 5.33 16.32
C VAL A 29 15.62 6.67 17.01
N SER A 30 16.33 6.94 18.10
CA SER A 30 16.32 8.24 18.76
C SER A 30 17.35 9.16 18.10
N LEU A 31 16.89 10.21 17.43
CA LEU A 31 17.73 11.20 16.76
C LEU A 31 17.60 12.53 17.50
N LYS A 32 18.69 13.31 17.57
CA LYS A 32 18.61 14.71 17.99
C LYS A 32 18.33 15.55 16.76
N ASN A 33 17.30 16.40 16.81
CA ASN A 33 17.10 17.42 15.79
C ASN A 33 18.10 18.58 15.96
N ASP A 34 18.10 19.52 15.01
CA ASP A 34 18.99 20.69 15.00
C ASP A 34 18.81 21.60 16.24
N LYS A 35 17.69 21.44 16.96
CA LYS A 35 17.38 22.15 18.21
C LYS A 35 17.81 21.38 19.46
N GLY A 36 18.53 20.26 19.32
CA GLY A 36 19.00 19.41 20.41
C GLY A 36 17.94 18.51 21.06
N ILE A 37 16.70 18.56 20.58
CA ILE A 37 15.57 17.76 21.10
C ILE A 37 15.66 16.35 20.52
N ARG A 38 15.54 15.33 21.38
CA ARG A 38 15.46 13.94 20.94
C ARG A 38 14.07 13.63 20.38
N THR A 39 14.01 13.23 19.13
CA THR A 39 12.82 12.73 18.45
C THR A 39 12.99 11.25 18.11
N HIS A 40 11.89 10.49 18.11
CA HIS A 40 11.90 9.08 17.71
C HIS A 40 11.43 8.95 16.27
N VAL A 41 12.32 8.49 15.40
CA VAL A 41 12.04 8.25 13.98
C VAL A 41 11.91 6.75 13.74
N GLN A 42 10.89 6.32 13.01
CA GLN A 42 10.68 4.90 12.70
C GLN A 42 11.80 4.39 11.79
N LYS A 43 12.30 3.18 12.07
CA LYS A 43 13.35 2.53 11.27
C LYS A 43 12.81 2.17 9.89
N ARG A 44 13.69 2.27 8.90
CA ARG A 44 13.54 1.67 7.58
C ARG A 44 14.62 0.60 7.42
N LEU A 45 14.25 -0.65 7.15
CA LEU A 45 15.18 -1.73 6.87
C LEU A 45 15.58 -1.69 5.40
N LEU A 46 16.88 -1.58 5.12
CA LEU A 46 17.41 -1.69 3.76
C LEU A 46 17.12 -3.09 3.18
N LEU A 47 16.65 -3.16 1.93
CA LEU A 47 16.28 -4.40 1.26
C LEU A 47 17.43 -5.11 0.54
N GLY A 48 18.62 -4.51 0.55
CA GLY A 48 19.84 -5.07 -0.01
C GLY A 48 21.04 -4.59 0.80
N ASN A 49 22.20 -5.19 0.54
CA ASN A 49 23.44 -4.70 1.14
C ASN A 49 23.89 -3.40 0.46
N ILE A 50 24.80 -2.66 1.11
CA ILE A 50 25.21 -1.34 0.61
C ILE A 50 25.84 -1.39 -0.78
N ASN A 51 26.56 -2.48 -1.11
CA ASN A 51 27.20 -2.63 -2.41
C ASN A 51 26.14 -2.83 -3.52
N GLU A 52 25.17 -3.71 -3.30
CA GLU A 52 24.04 -3.92 -4.23
C GLU A 52 23.26 -2.64 -4.47
N LEU A 53 22.90 -1.93 -3.38
CA LEU A 53 22.15 -0.69 -3.47
C LEU A 53 22.93 0.41 -4.21
N TYR A 54 24.25 0.43 -4.07
CA TYR A 54 25.13 1.35 -4.78
C TYR A 54 25.24 1.02 -6.28
N ILE A 55 25.33 -0.27 -6.64
CA ILE A 55 25.28 -0.69 -8.05
C ILE A 55 23.96 -0.26 -8.69
N LEU A 56 22.84 -0.50 -8.00
CA LEU A 56 21.52 -0.05 -8.45
C LEU A 56 21.42 1.48 -8.56
N PHE A 57 22.01 2.21 -7.61
CA PHE A 57 22.00 3.68 -7.65
C PHE A 57 22.78 4.21 -8.85
N THR A 58 23.97 3.67 -9.10
CA THR A 58 24.84 4.12 -10.20
C THR A 58 24.32 3.71 -11.58
N SER A 59 23.56 2.60 -11.68
CA SER A 59 22.87 2.26 -12.93
C SER A 59 21.66 3.17 -13.21
N GLU A 60 20.93 3.59 -12.17
CA GLU A 60 19.79 4.51 -12.32
C GLU A 60 20.23 5.96 -12.53
N TYR A 61 21.37 6.36 -11.96
CA TYR A 61 21.92 7.72 -12.03
C TYR A 61 23.35 7.72 -12.59
N PRO A 62 23.56 7.34 -13.86
CA PRO A 62 24.90 7.20 -14.44
C PRO A 62 25.68 8.52 -14.47
N ASP A 63 24.99 9.66 -14.54
CA ASP A 63 25.60 11.00 -14.55
C ASP A 63 26.08 11.45 -13.16
N VAL A 64 25.62 10.80 -12.08
CA VAL A 64 25.97 11.15 -10.71
C VAL A 64 27.26 10.44 -10.30
N LYS A 65 28.38 11.14 -10.43
CA LYS A 65 29.70 10.65 -9.99
C LYS A 65 29.82 10.68 -8.46
N LEU A 66 29.57 9.54 -7.83
CA LEU A 66 29.60 9.37 -6.38
C LEU A 66 30.38 8.11 -6.02
N SER A 67 31.29 8.16 -5.03
CA SER A 67 31.95 6.95 -4.52
C SER A 67 31.05 6.16 -3.57
N ILE A 68 31.25 4.84 -3.49
CA ILE A 68 30.54 3.98 -2.54
C ILE A 68 30.73 4.42 -1.09
N SER A 69 31.92 4.92 -0.74
CA SER A 69 32.20 5.43 0.60
C SER A 69 31.35 6.67 0.94
N THR A 70 31.13 7.55 -0.04
CA THR A 70 30.29 8.73 0.12
C THR A 70 28.81 8.35 0.17
N PHE A 71 28.37 7.45 -0.72
CA PHE A 71 27.02 6.87 -0.72
C PHE A 71 26.66 6.24 0.64
N THR A 72 27.60 5.49 1.22
CA THR A 72 27.43 4.87 2.55
C THR A 72 27.28 5.92 3.66
N LYS A 73 28.13 6.96 3.64
CA LYS A 73 28.11 8.04 4.64
C LYS A 73 26.83 8.88 4.60
N LEU A 74 26.22 9.02 3.42
CA LEU A 74 24.98 9.79 3.24
C LEU A 74 23.73 9.05 3.67
N ARG A 75 23.84 7.75 4.01
CA ARG A 75 22.71 6.95 4.47
C ARG A 75 22.07 7.58 5.71
N PRO A 76 20.75 7.86 5.68
CA PRO A 76 20.04 8.31 6.87
C PRO A 76 20.18 7.32 8.03
N LEU A 77 20.35 7.81 9.27
CA LEU A 77 20.52 6.95 10.46
C LEU A 77 19.31 6.04 10.73
N HIS A 78 18.12 6.45 10.31
CA HIS A 78 16.91 5.63 10.45
C HIS A 78 16.81 4.55 9.35
N CYS A 79 17.61 4.62 8.28
CA CYS A 79 17.76 3.55 7.28
C CYS A 79 18.83 2.55 7.78
N VAL A 80 18.38 1.47 8.40
CA VAL A 80 19.23 0.49 9.09
C VAL A 80 19.48 -0.75 8.24
N LEU A 81 20.66 -1.34 8.41
CA LEU A 81 20.93 -2.71 7.97
C LEU A 81 20.42 -3.70 9.01
N ALA A 82 20.30 -4.97 8.62
CA ALA A 82 20.07 -6.04 9.59
C ALA A 82 21.24 -6.10 10.58
N GLY A 83 20.94 -5.87 11.87
CA GLY A 83 21.93 -5.88 12.95
C GLY A 83 22.10 -7.25 13.60
N SER A 84 23.12 -7.38 14.45
CA SER A 84 23.44 -8.62 15.21
C SER A 84 22.35 -9.05 16.19
N SER A 85 21.48 -8.14 16.63
CA SER A 85 20.29 -8.44 17.43
C SER A 85 19.13 -9.05 16.63
N GLY A 86 19.35 -9.33 15.34
CA GLY A 86 18.30 -9.67 14.39
C GLY A 86 17.51 -8.42 13.98
N THR A 87 17.17 -8.32 12.71
CA THR A 87 16.19 -7.34 12.21
C THR A 87 15.31 -8.10 11.25
N HIS A 88 14.07 -8.37 11.65
CA HIS A 88 13.15 -9.13 10.82
C HIS A 88 12.56 -8.22 9.75
N ASN A 89 12.75 -8.59 8.48
CA ASN A 89 12.01 -7.98 7.38
C ASN A 89 10.60 -8.57 7.37
N VAL A 90 9.64 -7.89 7.99
CA VAL A 90 8.25 -8.38 8.12
C VAL A 90 7.31 -7.78 7.08
N CYS A 91 6.35 -8.60 6.64
CA CYS A 91 5.38 -8.29 5.57
C CYS A 91 6.05 -7.99 4.22
N VAL A 92 6.99 -8.86 3.83
CA VAL A 92 7.51 -8.91 2.46
C VAL A 92 6.42 -9.25 1.46
N CYS A 93 6.56 -8.79 0.21
CA CYS A 93 5.61 -9.15 -0.84
C CYS A 93 5.90 -10.58 -1.28
N VAL A 94 4.93 -11.49 -1.11
CA VAL A 94 5.07 -12.91 -1.48
C VAL A 94 5.38 -13.09 -2.97
N HIS A 95 4.85 -12.23 -3.85
CA HIS A 95 5.14 -12.29 -5.28
C HIS A 95 6.62 -12.09 -5.60
N HIS A 96 7.24 -11.06 -5.00
CA HIS A 96 8.67 -10.81 -5.17
C HIS A 96 9.51 -11.82 -4.40
N GLU A 97 9.14 -12.11 -3.16
CA GLU A 97 9.94 -12.94 -2.26
C GLU A 97 10.05 -14.38 -2.76
N ASN A 98 8.95 -14.98 -3.23
CA ASN A 98 9.00 -16.35 -3.72
C ASN A 98 9.91 -16.48 -4.96
N ILE A 99 9.88 -15.52 -5.88
CA ILE A 99 10.80 -15.54 -7.04
C ILE A 99 12.26 -15.42 -6.58
N LYS A 100 12.55 -14.55 -5.60
CA LYS A 100 13.91 -14.43 -5.05
C LYS A 100 14.37 -15.73 -4.39
N LEU A 101 13.53 -16.34 -3.55
CA LEU A 101 13.85 -17.61 -2.91
C LEU A 101 14.10 -18.72 -3.94
N MET A 102 13.22 -18.84 -4.94
CA MET A 102 13.39 -19.81 -6.03
C MET A 102 14.69 -19.59 -6.81
N MET A 103 15.05 -18.34 -7.14
CA MET A 103 16.31 -18.04 -7.83
C MET A 103 17.54 -18.38 -6.99
N ASN A 104 17.49 -18.04 -5.70
CA ASN A 104 18.61 -18.26 -4.78
C ASN A 104 18.85 -19.74 -4.52
N ASP A 105 17.79 -20.48 -4.15
CA ASP A 105 17.92 -21.88 -3.74
C ASP A 105 18.19 -22.81 -4.92
N ALA A 106 17.72 -22.45 -6.12
CA ALA A 106 18.05 -23.16 -7.36
C ALA A 106 19.36 -22.65 -8.00
N TYR A 107 20.10 -21.75 -7.34
CA TYR A 107 21.38 -21.22 -7.79
C TYR A 107 21.37 -20.60 -9.20
N ILE A 108 20.23 -20.06 -9.66
CA ILE A 108 20.05 -19.56 -11.05
C ILE A 108 21.13 -18.53 -11.43
N GLN A 109 21.48 -17.63 -10.51
CA GLN A 109 22.53 -16.64 -10.73
C GLN A 109 23.89 -17.28 -11.05
N ASN A 110 24.26 -18.35 -10.35
CA ASN A 110 25.54 -19.01 -10.54
C ASN A 110 25.54 -19.88 -11.79
N LEU A 111 24.41 -20.53 -12.09
CA LEU A 111 24.27 -21.42 -13.25
C LEU A 111 24.23 -20.65 -14.58
N THR A 112 23.77 -19.40 -14.56
CA THR A 112 23.63 -18.56 -15.77
C THR A 112 24.78 -17.57 -15.98
N LYS A 113 25.78 -17.53 -15.09
CA LYS A 113 26.85 -16.51 -15.11
C LYS A 113 27.71 -16.53 -16.39
N ASP A 114 27.91 -17.70 -16.98
CA ASP A 114 28.76 -17.93 -18.15
C ASP A 114 27.92 -18.19 -19.42
N THR A 115 26.62 -17.92 -19.38
CA THR A 115 25.71 -18.15 -20.51
C THR A 115 25.47 -16.87 -21.31
N ASN A 116 24.82 -17.01 -22.47
CA ASN A 116 24.38 -15.88 -23.29
C ASN A 116 23.22 -15.08 -22.67
N MET A 117 22.62 -15.55 -21.58
CA MET A 117 21.51 -14.92 -20.88
C MET A 117 21.76 -14.95 -19.37
N ILE A 118 22.47 -13.94 -18.88
CA ILE A 118 22.87 -13.84 -17.48
C ILE A 118 21.67 -13.40 -16.63
N LEU A 119 21.26 -14.21 -15.66
CA LEU A 119 20.11 -13.96 -14.79
C LEU A 119 20.57 -13.73 -13.34
N THR A 120 20.97 -12.50 -13.03
CA THR A 120 21.50 -12.15 -11.71
C THR A 120 20.40 -11.95 -10.68
N ASN A 121 19.26 -11.39 -11.11
CA ASN A 121 18.14 -11.10 -10.23
C ASN A 121 16.80 -11.18 -10.99
N TYR A 122 15.69 -11.09 -10.25
CA TYR A 122 14.35 -11.23 -10.85
C TYR A 122 14.07 -10.20 -11.97
N ARG A 123 14.69 -9.01 -11.93
CA ARG A 123 14.50 -7.98 -12.98
C ARG A 123 15.10 -8.45 -14.30
N ASP A 124 16.21 -9.19 -14.27
CA ASP A 124 16.82 -9.75 -15.48
C ASP A 124 15.87 -10.78 -16.11
N CYS A 125 15.25 -11.63 -15.28
CA CYS A 125 14.21 -12.56 -15.72
C CYS A 125 12.99 -11.83 -16.30
N LEU A 126 12.56 -10.72 -15.69
CA LEU A 126 11.45 -9.92 -16.22
C LEU A 126 11.82 -9.25 -17.54
N ASN A 127 13.05 -8.76 -17.68
CA ASN A 127 13.57 -8.14 -18.90
C ASN A 127 13.69 -9.15 -20.05
N ALA A 128 14.02 -10.41 -19.75
CA ALA A 128 14.10 -11.48 -20.75
C ALA A 128 12.75 -11.81 -21.41
N ILE A 129 11.62 -11.46 -20.78
CA ILE A 129 10.27 -11.86 -21.22
C ILE A 129 9.43 -10.68 -21.74
N VAL A 130 10.03 -9.49 -21.85
CA VAL A 130 9.42 -8.27 -22.40
C VAL A 130 10.27 -7.73 -23.56
N CYS A 131 9.69 -6.83 -24.36
CA CYS A 131 10.43 -6.13 -25.40
C CYS A 131 11.58 -5.30 -24.80
N SER A 132 12.70 -5.17 -25.54
CA SER A 132 13.83 -4.33 -25.14
C SER A 132 13.44 -2.87 -24.91
N GLU A 133 12.55 -2.34 -25.76
CA GLU A 133 11.83 -1.08 -25.52
C GLU A 133 10.46 -1.42 -24.91
N SER A 134 10.43 -1.63 -23.60
CA SER A 134 9.21 -2.04 -22.91
C SER A 134 8.21 -0.90 -22.77
N THR A 135 6.95 -1.22 -22.95
CA THR A 135 5.80 -0.31 -22.74
C THR A 135 4.89 -0.85 -21.65
N SER A 136 3.95 -0.04 -21.16
CA SER A 136 2.93 -0.51 -20.20
C SER A 136 2.20 -1.78 -20.70
N SER A 137 1.86 -1.85 -22.00
CA SER A 137 1.24 -3.03 -22.61
C SER A 137 2.10 -4.30 -22.51
N CYS A 138 3.43 -4.19 -22.50
CA CYS A 138 4.33 -5.34 -22.33
C CYS A 138 4.17 -5.97 -20.94
N HIS A 139 4.06 -5.13 -19.91
CA HIS A 139 3.91 -5.55 -18.53
C HIS A 139 2.48 -5.98 -18.18
N LEU A 140 1.48 -5.40 -18.86
CA LEU A 140 0.07 -5.71 -18.68
C LEU A 140 -0.41 -6.96 -19.46
N ASN A 141 0.49 -7.66 -20.15
CA ASN A 141 0.19 -8.82 -21.02
C ASN A 141 -0.73 -8.48 -22.22
N GLU A 142 -0.62 -7.26 -22.74
CA GLU A 142 -1.40 -6.78 -23.88
C GLU A 142 -0.56 -6.67 -25.17
N CYS A 143 0.77 -6.71 -25.04
CA CYS A 143 1.70 -6.69 -26.17
C CYS A 143 1.81 -8.08 -26.83
N GLN A 144 1.64 -8.13 -28.15
CA GLN A 144 1.79 -9.35 -28.96
C GLN A 144 3.23 -9.61 -29.40
N ASN A 145 4.13 -8.64 -29.21
CA ASN A 145 5.52 -8.71 -29.67
C ASN A 145 6.52 -9.07 -28.56
N CYS A 146 6.04 -9.29 -27.33
CA CYS A 146 6.93 -9.70 -26.24
C CYS A 146 7.59 -11.04 -26.57
N PRO A 147 8.89 -11.23 -26.27
CA PRO A 147 9.58 -12.53 -26.41
C PRO A 147 8.85 -13.68 -25.70
N GLY A 148 8.10 -13.36 -24.64
CA GLY A 148 7.35 -14.33 -23.88
C GLY A 148 8.25 -15.19 -22.99
N LEU A 149 7.69 -16.29 -22.47
CA LEU A 149 8.39 -17.18 -21.55
C LEU A 149 9.26 -18.22 -22.25
N GLU A 150 8.95 -18.57 -23.51
CA GLU A 150 9.51 -19.77 -24.15
C GLU A 150 11.03 -19.75 -24.22
N ASN A 151 11.63 -18.64 -24.65
CA ASN A 151 13.09 -18.53 -24.72
C ASN A 151 13.74 -18.64 -23.34
N LEU A 152 13.16 -18.03 -22.32
CA LEU A 152 13.64 -18.14 -20.94
C LEU A 152 13.49 -19.57 -20.41
N LYS A 153 12.35 -20.21 -20.68
CA LYS A 153 12.06 -21.59 -20.27
C LYS A 153 13.07 -22.56 -20.89
N GLN A 154 13.28 -22.50 -22.20
CA GLN A 154 14.23 -23.36 -22.91
C GLN A 154 15.67 -23.11 -22.45
N HIS A 155 16.02 -21.86 -22.16
CA HIS A 155 17.32 -21.53 -21.61
C HIS A 155 17.54 -22.19 -20.23
N LEU A 156 16.58 -22.06 -19.32
CA LEU A 156 16.67 -22.67 -18.00
C LEU A 156 16.73 -24.20 -18.08
N ILE A 157 15.95 -24.84 -18.96
CA ILE A 157 16.02 -26.30 -19.19
C ILE A 157 17.44 -26.70 -19.60
N SER A 158 17.98 -26.05 -20.64
CA SER A 158 19.34 -26.34 -21.11
C SER A 158 20.41 -26.12 -20.05
N VAL A 159 20.28 -25.07 -19.23
CA VAL A 159 21.22 -24.76 -18.15
C VAL A 159 21.19 -25.86 -17.09
N PHE A 160 20.01 -26.29 -16.65
CA PHE A 160 19.87 -27.32 -15.62
C PHE A 160 20.34 -28.69 -16.13
N ASP A 161 19.99 -29.05 -17.37
CA ASP A 161 20.44 -30.27 -18.03
C ASP A 161 21.97 -30.33 -18.15
N ASN A 162 22.61 -29.24 -18.58
CA ASN A 162 24.08 -29.16 -18.69
C ASN A 162 24.79 -29.35 -17.34
N HIS A 163 24.11 -29.08 -16.23
CA HIS A 163 24.62 -29.28 -14.87
C HIS A 163 24.12 -30.58 -14.23
N ASN A 164 23.40 -31.44 -14.98
CA ASN A 164 22.78 -32.68 -14.49
C ASN A 164 21.89 -32.46 -13.26
N ILE A 165 21.14 -31.35 -13.23
CA ILE A 165 20.17 -31.06 -12.17
C ILE A 165 18.83 -31.65 -12.59
N HIS A 166 18.37 -32.66 -11.86
CA HIS A 166 17.08 -33.32 -12.12
C HIS A 166 16.01 -32.98 -11.08
N GLU A 167 16.41 -32.61 -9.88
CA GLU A 167 15.54 -32.24 -8.77
C GLU A 167 15.98 -30.89 -8.19
N VAL A 168 15.01 -30.05 -7.83
CA VAL A 168 15.24 -28.73 -7.24
C VAL A 168 14.56 -28.66 -5.89
N LYS A 169 15.35 -28.29 -4.87
CA LYS A 169 14.88 -28.03 -3.51
C LYS A 169 14.93 -26.53 -3.25
N PHE A 170 13.80 -25.93 -2.90
CA PHE A 170 13.70 -24.49 -2.64
C PHE A 170 12.66 -24.17 -1.58
N GLU A 171 12.77 -23.00 -0.96
CA GLU A 171 11.80 -22.47 -0.02
C GLU A 171 10.83 -21.51 -0.70
N MET A 172 9.56 -21.51 -0.25
CA MET A 172 8.59 -20.54 -0.72
C MET A 172 7.45 -20.31 0.26
N TRP A 173 6.89 -19.09 0.23
CA TRP A 173 5.70 -18.75 1.02
C TRP A 173 4.44 -19.24 0.32
N LEU A 174 3.60 -19.97 1.06
CA LEU A 174 2.26 -20.38 0.66
C LEU A 174 1.21 -19.56 1.39
N GLN A 175 0.33 -18.90 0.63
CA GLN A 175 -0.81 -18.16 1.15
C GLN A 175 -2.06 -19.06 1.13
N THR A 176 -2.23 -19.87 2.18
CA THR A 176 -3.52 -20.52 2.50
C THR A 176 -4.22 -19.70 3.60
N ASP A 177 -5.09 -20.31 4.43
CA ASP A 177 -5.67 -19.67 5.62
C ASP A 177 -4.61 -19.06 6.57
N ARG A 178 -3.37 -19.59 6.51
CA ARG A 178 -2.18 -19.01 7.16
C ARG A 178 -1.04 -18.91 6.16
N CYS A 179 -0.29 -17.81 6.20
CA CYS A 179 0.92 -17.66 5.40
C CYS A 179 2.06 -18.46 6.03
N THR A 180 2.57 -19.48 5.34
CA THR A 180 3.62 -20.38 5.86
C THR A 180 4.77 -20.52 4.87
N LEU A 181 6.01 -20.52 5.37
CA LEU A 181 7.19 -20.86 4.59
C LEU A 181 7.32 -22.38 4.54
N LYS A 182 7.45 -22.96 3.35
CA LYS A 182 7.65 -24.39 3.16
C LYS A 182 8.85 -24.65 2.27
N THR A 183 9.59 -25.69 2.61
CA THR A 183 10.55 -26.31 1.69
C THR A 183 9.78 -27.21 0.73
N VAL A 184 10.01 -27.01 -0.55
CA VAL A 184 9.43 -27.74 -1.68
C VAL A 184 10.56 -28.46 -2.40
N VAL A 185 10.28 -29.69 -2.83
CA VAL A 185 11.18 -30.52 -3.62
C VAL A 185 10.38 -31.05 -4.79
N VAL A 186 10.81 -30.74 -6.00
CA VAL A 186 10.12 -31.10 -7.26
C VAL A 186 11.16 -31.40 -8.33
N ASP A 187 10.74 -32.04 -9.41
CA ASP A 187 11.60 -32.19 -10.57
C ASP A 187 11.84 -30.84 -11.28
N THR A 188 12.85 -30.83 -12.14
CA THR A 188 13.31 -29.61 -12.82
C THR A 188 12.25 -29.03 -13.75
N ASP A 189 11.48 -29.86 -14.45
CA ASP A 189 10.45 -29.39 -15.37
C ASP A 189 9.30 -28.70 -14.61
N GLU A 190 8.87 -29.30 -13.50
CA GLU A 190 7.88 -28.72 -12.59
C GLU A 190 8.38 -27.40 -12.00
N PHE A 191 9.64 -27.35 -11.52
CA PHE A 191 10.24 -26.13 -11.00
C PHE A 191 10.24 -25.00 -12.03
N ILE A 192 10.76 -25.24 -13.23
CA ILE A 192 10.86 -24.22 -14.28
C ILE A 192 9.47 -23.74 -14.70
N GLN A 193 8.49 -24.64 -14.79
CA GLN A 193 7.12 -24.28 -15.13
C GLN A 193 6.47 -23.40 -14.07
N ASP A 194 6.59 -23.75 -12.78
CA ASP A 194 6.05 -22.92 -11.69
C ASP A 194 6.78 -21.57 -11.60
N PHE A 195 8.11 -21.56 -11.77
CA PHE A 195 8.93 -20.35 -11.79
C PHE A 195 8.46 -19.38 -12.89
N CYS A 196 8.31 -19.86 -14.13
CA CYS A 196 7.84 -19.05 -15.25
C CYS A 196 6.41 -18.53 -15.05
N ASN A 197 5.51 -19.37 -14.53
CA ASN A 197 4.14 -18.96 -14.21
C ASN A 197 4.09 -17.85 -13.15
N ARG A 198 4.96 -17.93 -12.14
CA ARG A 198 5.10 -16.88 -11.12
C ARG A 198 5.74 -15.62 -11.67
N LEU A 199 6.70 -15.73 -12.59
CA LEU A 199 7.30 -14.58 -13.27
C LEU A 199 6.26 -13.78 -14.06
N LEU A 200 5.32 -14.44 -14.75
CA LEU A 200 4.23 -13.74 -15.43
C LEU A 200 3.35 -12.92 -14.47
N LYS A 201 3.03 -13.49 -13.30
CA LYS A 201 2.27 -12.79 -12.25
C LYS A 201 3.09 -11.64 -11.67
N LEU A 202 4.38 -11.87 -11.42
CA LEU A 202 5.31 -10.88 -10.91
C LEU A 202 5.49 -9.72 -11.88
N LYS A 203 5.54 -9.98 -13.20
CA LYS A 203 5.69 -8.94 -14.23
C LYS A 203 4.62 -7.86 -14.10
N PHE A 204 3.35 -8.28 -14.02
CA PHE A 204 2.23 -7.36 -13.84
C PHE A 204 2.32 -6.66 -12.48
N HIS A 205 2.50 -7.43 -11.40
CA HIS A 205 2.52 -6.91 -10.04
C HIS A 205 3.65 -5.89 -9.81
N HIS A 206 4.85 -6.17 -10.31
CA HIS A 206 6.02 -5.30 -10.22
C HIS A 206 5.80 -3.98 -10.96
N PHE A 207 5.26 -4.03 -12.18
CA PHE A 207 4.93 -2.83 -12.94
C PHE A 207 3.92 -1.95 -12.20
N ILE A 208 2.82 -2.53 -11.71
CA ILE A 208 1.81 -1.77 -10.96
C ILE A 208 2.40 -1.15 -9.69
N ALA A 209 3.21 -1.90 -8.93
CA ALA A 209 3.87 -1.38 -7.74
C ALA A 209 4.74 -0.16 -8.06
N ASN A 210 5.57 -0.24 -9.10
CA ASN A 210 6.45 0.86 -9.51
C ASN A 210 5.62 2.07 -10.01
N GLU A 211 4.58 1.84 -10.83
CA GLU A 211 3.72 2.92 -11.33
C GLU A 211 2.98 3.64 -10.20
N GLN A 212 2.47 2.91 -9.19
CA GLN A 212 1.81 3.53 -8.04
C GLN A 212 2.81 4.31 -7.18
N SER A 213 3.98 3.75 -6.89
CA SER A 213 5.04 4.46 -6.16
C SER A 213 5.48 5.74 -6.88
N SER A 214 5.67 5.66 -8.21
CA SER A 214 6.00 6.81 -9.06
C SER A 214 4.90 7.87 -9.05
N PHE A 215 3.64 7.46 -9.20
CA PHE A 215 2.49 8.37 -9.13
C PHE A 215 2.44 9.13 -7.80
N PHE A 216 2.54 8.44 -6.67
CA PHE A 216 2.47 9.09 -5.35
C PHE A 216 3.63 10.05 -5.11
N LYS A 217 4.83 9.73 -5.61
CA LYS A 217 5.97 10.63 -5.56
C LYS A 217 5.70 11.88 -6.39
N ASN A 218 5.30 11.71 -7.65
CA ASN A 218 5.01 12.82 -8.56
C ASN A 218 3.85 13.68 -8.06
N LEU A 219 2.82 13.08 -7.47
CA LEU A 219 1.69 13.80 -6.90
C LEU A 219 2.17 14.74 -5.78
N LYS A 220 2.96 14.24 -4.82
CA LYS A 220 3.55 15.07 -3.75
C LYS A 220 4.39 16.22 -4.31
N ASP A 221 5.19 15.94 -5.33
CA ASP A 221 6.06 16.94 -5.95
C ASP A 221 5.28 17.99 -6.75
N ASN A 222 4.04 17.71 -7.17
CA ASN A 222 3.25 18.56 -8.06
C ASN A 222 1.89 19.03 -7.49
N LEU A 223 1.60 18.78 -6.21
CA LEU A 223 0.39 19.29 -5.55
C LEU A 223 0.22 20.81 -5.79
N LEU A 224 -0.98 21.21 -6.21
CA LEU A 224 -1.36 22.60 -6.40
C LEU A 224 -1.78 23.24 -5.06
N PRO A 225 -1.85 24.58 -4.98
CA PRO A 225 -2.47 25.26 -3.84
C PRO A 225 -3.89 24.73 -3.58
N ASP A 226 -4.26 24.59 -2.31
CA ASP A 226 -5.56 24.07 -1.85
C ASP A 226 -5.89 22.61 -2.27
N GLU A 227 -4.92 21.89 -2.86
CA GLU A 227 -4.99 20.45 -3.08
C GLU A 227 -4.22 19.68 -2.00
N PHE A 228 -4.77 18.55 -1.58
CA PHE A 228 -4.22 17.75 -0.50
C PHE A 228 -4.16 16.27 -0.87
N MET A 229 -3.03 15.61 -0.58
CA MET A 229 -2.93 14.16 -0.66
C MET A 229 -3.09 13.57 0.74
N ILE A 230 -4.09 12.70 0.92
CA ILE A 230 -4.45 12.13 2.21
C ILE A 230 -4.19 10.62 2.16
N CYS A 231 -3.10 10.20 2.80
CA CYS A 231 -2.80 8.80 3.03
C CYS A 231 -3.45 8.36 4.34
N PHE A 232 -4.14 7.22 4.35
CA PHE A 232 -4.66 6.66 5.59
C PHE A 232 -4.65 5.14 5.60
N ASP A 233 -4.64 4.58 6.81
CA ASP A 233 -4.79 3.15 7.03
C ASP A 233 -5.31 2.84 8.45
N PHE A 234 -5.91 1.67 8.62
CA PHE A 234 -6.20 1.11 9.94
C PHE A 234 -4.91 0.55 10.54
N ALA A 235 -4.49 1.08 11.68
CA ALA A 235 -3.50 0.38 12.49
C ALA A 235 -4.18 -0.82 13.17
N GLU A 236 -3.44 -1.91 13.37
CA GLU A 236 -3.90 -3.01 14.24
C GLU A 236 -4.40 -2.43 15.58
N ASN A 237 -5.59 -2.88 15.98
CA ASN A 237 -6.27 -2.45 17.19
C ASN A 237 -5.32 -2.47 18.40
N TYR A 238 -5.40 -1.43 19.22
CA TYR A 238 -4.63 -1.38 20.44
C TYR A 238 -5.36 -2.12 21.54
N ALA A 239 -4.86 -3.29 21.88
CA ALA A 239 -5.33 -4.06 23.02
C ALA A 239 -4.71 -3.49 24.31
N PHE A 240 -5.55 -3.15 25.30
CA PHE A 240 -5.06 -2.49 26.50
C PHE A 240 -4.14 -3.38 27.32
N VAL A 241 -3.17 -2.75 27.98
CA VAL A 241 -2.14 -3.42 28.78
C VAL A 241 -2.09 -2.78 30.17
N ILE A 242 -1.86 -3.60 31.18
CA ILE A 242 -1.61 -3.20 32.58
C ILE A 242 -0.35 -3.92 33.04
N GLN A 243 0.49 -3.24 33.84
CA GLN A 243 1.72 -3.84 34.39
C GLN A 243 1.43 -5.06 35.28
N ASN A 244 0.55 -4.90 36.27
CA ASN A 244 0.15 -5.95 37.21
C ASN A 244 -1.22 -6.50 36.83
N SER A 245 -1.33 -7.08 35.63
CA SER A 245 -2.58 -7.66 35.15
C SER A 245 -2.90 -8.99 35.84
N ALA A 246 -4.16 -9.17 36.25
CA ALA A 246 -4.66 -10.49 36.66
C ALA A 246 -4.53 -11.49 35.50
N GLN A 247 -4.34 -12.78 35.82
CA GLN A 247 -4.11 -13.82 34.80
C GLN A 247 -5.21 -13.87 33.71
N SER A 248 -6.47 -13.66 34.09
CA SER A 248 -7.62 -13.65 33.19
C SER A 248 -7.66 -12.44 32.24
N PHE A 249 -7.02 -11.32 32.59
CA PHE A 249 -7.01 -10.11 31.77
C PHE A 249 -6.27 -10.32 30.44
N HIS A 250 -5.32 -11.25 30.38
CA HIS A 250 -4.62 -11.62 29.14
C HIS A 250 -5.54 -12.20 28.05
N TRP A 251 -6.70 -12.75 28.45
CA TRP A 251 -7.66 -13.38 27.52
C TRP A 251 -8.88 -12.50 27.22
N ASN A 252 -9.01 -11.35 27.88
CA ASN A 252 -10.19 -10.50 27.83
C ASN A 252 -9.81 -9.01 27.87
N ASN A 253 -8.83 -8.59 27.06
CA ASN A 253 -8.49 -7.18 27.00
C ASN A 253 -9.31 -6.46 25.93
N ASP A 254 -10.05 -5.45 26.38
CA ASP A 254 -10.73 -4.52 25.47
C ASP A 254 -9.72 -3.87 24.52
N GLN A 255 -10.22 -3.43 23.38
CA GLN A 255 -9.42 -2.85 22.33
C GLN A 255 -9.95 -1.48 21.92
N ALA A 256 -9.07 -0.66 21.35
CA ALA A 256 -9.43 0.55 20.63
C ALA A 256 -9.00 0.46 19.17
N THR A 257 -9.84 0.94 18.26
CA THR A 257 -9.46 1.16 16.87
C THR A 257 -8.57 2.41 16.80
N ILE A 258 -7.49 2.33 16.04
CA ILE A 258 -6.63 3.48 15.73
C ILE A 258 -6.55 3.60 14.21
N PHE A 259 -7.16 4.66 13.67
CA PHE A 259 -7.06 5.01 12.26
C PHE A 259 -6.01 6.10 12.08
N THR A 260 -5.04 5.86 11.20
CA THR A 260 -3.85 6.71 11.05
C THR A 260 -3.89 7.44 9.73
N VAL A 261 -3.50 8.72 9.73
CA VAL A 261 -3.63 9.59 8.57
C VAL A 261 -2.41 10.50 8.44
N VAL A 262 -1.93 10.65 7.21
CA VAL A 262 -0.92 11.65 6.84
C VAL A 262 -1.48 12.51 5.70
N ILE A 263 -1.58 13.81 5.95
CA ILE A 263 -2.03 14.80 4.97
C ILE A 263 -0.79 15.51 4.43
N TYR A 264 -0.54 15.41 3.13
CA TYR A 264 0.51 16.13 2.41
C TYR A 264 -0.09 17.33 1.67
N TYR A 265 0.62 18.46 1.70
CA TYR A 265 0.22 19.71 1.05
C TYR A 265 1.45 20.55 0.72
N LYS A 266 1.29 21.55 -0.16
CA LYS A 266 2.34 22.55 -0.41
C LYS A 266 2.03 23.85 0.31
N GLU A 267 3.04 24.41 0.96
CA GLU A 267 3.02 25.76 1.51
C GLU A 267 4.29 26.48 1.06
N SER A 268 4.13 27.62 0.39
CA SER A 268 5.24 28.39 -0.21
C SER A 268 6.16 27.53 -1.10
N GLY A 269 5.56 26.64 -1.90
CA GLY A 269 6.27 25.75 -2.82
C GLY A 269 6.96 24.54 -2.16
N GLN A 270 6.96 24.44 -0.83
CA GLN A 270 7.58 23.33 -0.11
C GLN A 270 6.53 22.30 0.32
N LEU A 271 6.88 21.02 0.15
CA LEU A 271 6.05 19.91 0.64
C LEU A 271 6.06 19.89 2.17
N LYS A 272 4.89 20.00 2.77
CA LYS A 272 4.65 19.85 4.20
C LYS A 272 3.68 18.71 4.45
N HIS A 273 3.60 18.27 5.71
CA HIS A 273 2.64 17.26 6.12
C HIS A 273 2.06 17.55 7.49
N LYS A 274 0.89 16.95 7.76
CA LYS A 274 0.24 16.88 9.07
C LYS A 274 -0.13 15.44 9.36
N SER A 275 0.11 15.00 10.59
CA SER A 275 -0.22 13.65 11.07
C SER A 275 -1.47 13.69 11.93
N ILE A 276 -2.41 12.79 11.67
CA ILE A 276 -3.63 12.63 12.47
C ILE A 276 -3.75 11.17 12.91
N ALA A 277 -4.25 10.97 14.13
CA ALA A 277 -4.74 9.69 14.61
C ALA A 277 -6.17 9.84 15.11
N ILE A 278 -7.07 9.01 14.58
CA ILE A 278 -8.45 8.91 15.06
C ILE A 278 -8.53 7.67 15.95
N ILE A 279 -8.92 7.85 17.21
CA ILE A 279 -9.13 6.77 18.17
C ILE A 279 -10.64 6.56 18.31
N SER A 280 -11.07 5.30 18.26
CA SER A 280 -12.49 4.97 18.36
C SER A 280 -12.76 3.81 19.32
N ASP A 281 -13.90 3.89 19.99
CA ASP A 281 -14.49 2.80 20.78
C ASP A 281 -15.31 1.81 19.94
N ASN A 282 -15.44 2.06 18.63
CA ASN A 282 -15.98 1.11 17.69
C ASN A 282 -14.88 0.27 17.04
N LEU A 283 -15.08 -1.04 16.97
CA LEU A 283 -14.16 -2.00 16.34
C LEU A 283 -14.56 -2.34 14.89
N ALA A 284 -15.64 -1.76 14.36
CA ALA A 284 -16.03 -1.97 12.97
C ALA A 284 -15.00 -1.36 12.00
N HIS A 285 -14.40 -2.21 11.18
CA HIS A 285 -13.50 -1.81 10.10
C HIS A 285 -14.23 -1.93 8.76
N ASP A 286 -15.27 -1.12 8.59
CA ASP A 286 -16.14 -1.14 7.40
C ASP A 286 -16.13 0.20 6.65
N THR A 287 -16.88 0.27 5.55
CA THR A 287 -16.97 1.47 4.71
C THR A 287 -17.67 2.65 5.41
N ALA A 288 -18.56 2.38 6.38
CA ALA A 288 -19.22 3.45 7.14
C ALA A 288 -18.24 4.11 8.12
N ALA A 289 -17.38 3.32 8.78
CA ALA A 289 -16.30 3.83 9.62
C ALA A 289 -15.35 4.73 8.81
N VAL A 290 -14.96 4.30 7.60
CA VAL A 290 -14.11 5.12 6.71
C VAL A 290 -14.79 6.44 6.34
N TYR A 291 -16.09 6.44 6.07
CA TYR A 291 -16.84 7.67 5.80
C TYR A 291 -16.83 8.64 7.00
N VAL A 292 -17.02 8.13 8.23
CA VAL A 292 -16.92 8.94 9.45
C VAL A 292 -15.52 9.54 9.57
N TYR A 293 -14.47 8.74 9.35
CA TYR A 293 -13.11 9.21 9.47
C TYR A 293 -12.76 10.23 8.37
N GLN A 294 -13.23 10.03 7.13
CA GLN A 294 -13.12 11.04 6.07
C GLN A 294 -13.79 12.35 6.48
N LYS A 295 -15.01 12.31 7.03
CA LYS A 295 -15.69 13.51 7.55
C LYS A 295 -14.84 14.24 8.59
N LEU A 296 -14.32 13.52 9.59
CA LEU A 296 -13.46 14.11 10.65
C LEU A 296 -12.17 14.72 10.09
N ILE A 297 -11.54 14.04 9.12
CA ILE A 297 -10.33 14.53 8.44
C ILE A 297 -10.63 15.82 7.68
N LEU A 298 -11.73 15.86 6.93
CA LEU A 298 -12.11 17.01 6.12
C LEU A 298 -12.58 18.20 6.97
N ASP A 299 -13.26 17.95 8.09
CA ASP A 299 -13.63 18.99 9.05
C ASP A 299 -12.37 19.61 9.69
N TYR A 300 -11.40 18.79 10.08
CA TYR A 300 -10.09 19.28 10.49
C TYR A 300 -9.41 20.09 9.37
N LEU A 301 -9.42 19.58 8.14
CA LEU A 301 -8.78 20.24 7.00
C LEU A 301 -9.39 21.62 6.73
N LYS A 302 -10.72 21.73 6.74
CA LYS A 302 -11.47 23.00 6.58
C LYS A 302 -11.24 23.98 7.72
N SER A 303 -10.92 23.51 8.93
CA SER A 303 -10.58 24.39 10.05
C SER A 303 -9.22 25.09 9.86
N CYS A 304 -8.33 24.50 9.05
CA CYS A 304 -6.97 24.98 8.84
C CYS A 304 -6.74 25.58 7.44
N PHE A 305 -7.51 25.16 6.44
CA PHE A 305 -7.30 25.44 5.03
C PHE A 305 -8.64 25.60 4.28
N LYS A 306 -8.58 25.92 2.98
CA LYS A 306 -9.74 25.99 2.08
C LYS A 306 -9.62 24.93 0.97
N PRO A 307 -9.71 23.63 1.31
CA PRO A 307 -9.47 22.56 0.35
C PRO A 307 -10.45 22.60 -0.82
N THR A 308 -9.92 22.51 -2.03
CA THR A 308 -10.72 22.41 -3.28
C THR A 308 -10.76 20.97 -3.80
N LYS A 309 -9.68 20.23 -3.59
CA LYS A 309 -9.52 18.85 -4.04
C LYS A 309 -8.69 18.01 -3.08
N VAL A 310 -9.07 16.74 -2.92
CA VAL A 310 -8.30 15.74 -2.17
C VAL A 310 -7.99 14.52 -3.01
N TYR A 311 -6.80 13.97 -2.83
CA TYR A 311 -6.38 12.68 -3.39
C TYR A 311 -6.25 11.69 -2.24
N TYR A 312 -7.19 10.76 -2.13
CA TYR A 312 -7.12 9.69 -1.15
C TYR A 312 -6.14 8.61 -1.59
N CYS A 313 -5.36 8.11 -0.64
CA CYS A 313 -4.35 7.08 -0.86
C CYS A 313 -4.48 6.02 0.24
N SER A 314 -4.82 4.79 -0.14
CA SER A 314 -4.98 3.70 0.82
C SER A 314 -4.57 2.37 0.19
N ASP A 315 -4.54 1.30 1.00
CA ASP A 315 -4.46 -0.04 0.45
C ASP A 315 -5.76 -0.43 -0.29
N GLY A 316 -5.72 -1.57 -0.98
CA GLY A 316 -6.84 -2.09 -1.74
C GLY A 316 -7.81 -2.97 -0.93
N ALA A 317 -7.89 -2.84 0.40
CA ALA A 317 -8.72 -3.71 1.23
C ALA A 317 -10.21 -3.63 0.84
N GLY A 318 -10.74 -4.76 0.39
CA GLY A 318 -12.12 -4.86 -0.11
C GLY A 318 -13.19 -4.65 0.97
N GLN A 319 -12.87 -4.84 2.25
CA GLN A 319 -13.85 -4.71 3.34
C GLN A 319 -14.21 -3.23 3.62
N HIS A 320 -13.27 -2.29 3.51
CA HIS A 320 -13.48 -0.90 3.92
C HIS A 320 -13.05 0.18 2.91
N PHE A 321 -12.10 -0.07 2.00
CA PHE A 321 -11.61 0.98 1.08
C PHE A 321 -11.98 0.76 -0.38
N LYS A 322 -11.94 -0.48 -0.87
CA LYS A 322 -12.01 -0.77 -2.30
C LYS A 322 -13.19 -1.66 -2.64
N ASN A 323 -14.39 -1.10 -2.51
CA ASN A 323 -15.64 -1.77 -2.80
C ASN A 323 -16.71 -0.82 -3.35
N LYS A 324 -17.86 -1.38 -3.75
CA LYS A 324 -18.98 -0.64 -4.33
C LYS A 324 -19.48 0.50 -3.44
N SER A 325 -19.51 0.30 -2.12
CA SER A 325 -20.00 1.28 -1.15
C SER A 325 -19.03 2.45 -1.03
N SER A 326 -17.72 2.17 -1.05
CA SER A 326 -16.66 3.17 -1.02
C SER A 326 -16.71 4.05 -2.28
N PHE A 327 -16.99 3.44 -3.43
CA PHE A 327 -17.14 4.17 -4.70
C PHE A 327 -18.41 5.03 -4.73
N ALA A 328 -19.52 4.54 -4.17
CA ALA A 328 -20.73 5.33 -4.02
C ALA A 328 -20.51 6.56 -3.12
N ASN A 329 -19.74 6.39 -2.03
CA ASN A 329 -19.31 7.52 -1.19
C ASN A 329 -18.42 8.50 -1.94
N LEU A 330 -17.44 8.00 -2.70
CA LEU A 330 -16.55 8.83 -3.50
C LEU A 330 -17.32 9.65 -4.55
N GLN A 331 -18.32 9.04 -5.20
CA GLN A 331 -19.17 9.74 -6.16
C GLN A 331 -20.04 10.83 -5.51
N ALA A 332 -20.46 10.63 -4.26
CA ALA A 332 -21.22 11.62 -3.49
C ALA A 332 -20.33 12.63 -2.74
N HIS A 333 -19.00 12.51 -2.83
CA HIS A 333 -18.06 13.23 -1.98
C HIS A 333 -18.19 14.75 -2.08
N GLU A 334 -18.29 15.29 -3.29
CA GLU A 334 -18.48 16.74 -3.50
C GLU A 334 -19.82 17.23 -2.94
N LYS A 335 -20.88 16.43 -3.06
CA LYS A 335 -22.19 16.76 -2.50
C LYS A 335 -22.15 16.75 -0.96
N ASP A 336 -21.51 15.77 -0.36
CA ASP A 336 -21.49 15.58 1.09
C ASP A 336 -20.53 16.55 1.78
N PHE A 337 -19.39 16.85 1.14
CA PHE A 337 -18.30 17.60 1.77
C PHE A 337 -17.95 18.91 1.09
N GLY A 338 -18.48 19.21 -0.09
CA GLY A 338 -18.14 20.42 -0.86
C GLY A 338 -16.72 20.43 -1.42
N ILE A 339 -16.09 19.25 -1.53
CA ILE A 339 -14.69 19.08 -1.98
C ILE A 339 -14.65 17.98 -3.02
N THR A 340 -13.93 18.18 -4.13
CA THR A 340 -13.75 17.12 -5.13
C THR A 340 -12.72 16.09 -4.64
N ALA A 341 -12.90 14.81 -5.01
CA ALA A 341 -12.00 13.76 -4.55
C ALA A 341 -11.70 12.72 -5.61
N GLU A 342 -10.46 12.24 -5.62
CA GLU A 342 -10.02 11.05 -6.35
C GLU A 342 -9.45 10.05 -5.37
N TRP A 343 -9.56 8.75 -5.67
CA TRP A 343 -9.03 7.70 -4.80
C TRP A 343 -8.06 6.80 -5.55
N HIS A 344 -6.83 6.76 -5.06
CA HIS A 344 -5.73 5.99 -5.59
C HIS A 344 -5.31 4.89 -4.60
N TYR A 345 -4.96 3.72 -5.12
CA TYR A 345 -4.69 2.54 -4.32
C TYR A 345 -3.24 2.07 -4.48
N HIS A 346 -2.59 1.74 -3.37
CA HIS A 346 -1.31 1.06 -3.40
C HIS A 346 -1.44 -0.34 -4.03
N ALA A 347 -0.36 -0.81 -4.67
CA ALA A 347 -0.29 -2.21 -5.06
C ALA A 347 -0.29 -3.11 -3.82
N THR A 348 -0.88 -4.30 -3.93
CA THR A 348 -0.98 -5.26 -2.82
C THR A 348 0.39 -5.51 -2.17
N SER A 349 0.49 -5.40 -0.84
CA SER A 349 1.75 -5.54 -0.09
C SER A 349 2.82 -4.46 -0.35
N HIS A 350 2.48 -3.36 -1.03
CA HIS A 350 3.35 -2.19 -1.26
C HIS A 350 2.75 -0.86 -0.74
N GLY A 351 1.78 -0.93 0.19
CA GLY A 351 1.13 0.24 0.78
C GLY A 351 1.67 0.72 2.13
N LYS A 352 2.69 0.03 2.67
CA LYS A 352 3.28 0.42 3.95
C LYS A 352 3.96 1.78 3.85
N GLY A 353 3.70 2.66 4.81
CA GLY A 353 4.06 4.05 4.70
C GLY A 353 4.07 4.80 6.03
N ALA A 354 4.05 6.12 5.94
CA ALA A 354 4.13 7.01 7.11
C ALA A 354 2.98 6.81 8.12
N CYS A 355 1.81 6.34 7.65
CA CYS A 355 0.65 6.01 8.48
C CYS A 355 0.98 4.96 9.55
N ASP A 356 1.73 3.90 9.18
CA ASP A 356 2.19 2.85 10.10
C ASP A 356 3.00 3.42 11.27
N GLY A 357 3.84 4.42 10.99
CA GLY A 357 4.69 5.08 11.99
C GLY A 357 3.88 5.82 13.05
N ILE A 358 2.75 6.43 12.68
CA ILE A 358 1.85 7.13 13.61
C ILE A 358 1.25 6.12 14.59
N GLY A 359 0.66 5.04 14.05
CA GLY A 359 0.06 3.99 14.86
C GLY A 359 1.07 3.34 15.79
N ALA A 360 2.25 3.00 15.29
CA ALA A 360 3.34 2.44 16.09
C ALA A 360 3.79 3.40 17.21
N ASN A 361 3.87 4.71 16.94
CA ASN A 361 4.28 5.71 17.92
C ASN A 361 3.26 5.83 19.07
N ILE A 362 1.97 5.95 18.76
CA ILE A 362 0.90 6.03 19.76
C ILE A 362 0.88 4.76 20.61
N LYS A 363 0.84 3.58 19.96
CA LYS A 363 0.81 2.29 20.66
C LYS A 363 2.05 2.10 21.55
N ARG A 364 3.24 2.52 21.08
CA ARG A 364 4.48 2.47 21.88
C ARG A 364 4.37 3.30 23.14
N ASN A 365 3.99 4.56 22.99
CA ASN A 365 3.97 5.49 24.10
C ASN A 365 2.85 5.14 25.09
N ALA A 366 1.68 4.72 24.59
CA ALA A 366 0.58 4.24 25.42
C ALA A 366 0.99 3.00 26.21
N ARG A 367 1.62 2.01 25.56
CA ARG A 367 2.13 0.81 26.24
C ARG A 367 3.15 1.17 27.30
N ARG A 368 4.11 2.05 26.99
CA ARG A 368 5.11 2.49 27.97
C ARG A 368 4.46 3.17 29.17
N HIS A 369 3.50 4.06 28.94
CA HIS A 369 2.74 4.72 30.01
C HIS A 369 2.01 3.69 30.87
N SER A 370 1.26 2.76 30.27
CA SER A 370 0.55 1.69 30.98
C SER A 370 1.45 0.81 31.86
N LEU A 371 2.70 0.60 31.47
CA LEU A 371 3.67 -0.19 32.24
C LEU A 371 4.33 0.60 33.38
N GLN A 372 4.26 1.94 33.34
CA GLN A 372 4.89 2.84 34.30
C GLN A 372 3.88 3.56 35.20
N CYS A 373 2.59 3.57 34.84
CA CYS A 373 1.57 4.32 35.55
C CYS A 373 1.23 3.67 36.89
N SER A 374 0.97 4.51 37.90
CA SER A 374 0.36 4.08 39.16
C SER A 374 -1.10 3.64 38.96
N ALA A 375 -1.69 2.99 39.97
CA ALA A 375 -3.01 2.35 39.91
C ALA A 375 -4.18 3.26 39.45
N HIS A 376 -4.01 4.58 39.45
CA HIS A 376 -5.07 5.55 39.13
C HIS A 376 -5.04 6.10 37.69
N ASN A 377 -4.03 5.74 36.89
CA ASN A 377 -3.80 6.36 35.57
C ASN A 377 -3.75 5.33 34.43
N HIS A 378 -4.50 4.24 34.56
CA HIS A 378 -4.54 3.18 33.54
C HIS A 378 -5.30 3.62 32.28
N LEU A 379 -4.76 3.24 31.12
CA LEU A 379 -5.42 3.42 29.83
C LEU A 379 -6.23 2.16 29.51
N LEU A 380 -7.45 2.08 30.02
CA LEU A 380 -8.33 0.89 29.91
C LEU A 380 -9.55 1.11 29.03
N THR A 381 -9.72 2.32 28.51
CA THR A 381 -10.84 2.64 27.61
C THR A 381 -10.32 3.43 26.42
N PRO A 382 -11.01 3.35 25.27
CA PRO A 382 -10.67 4.17 24.11
C PRO A 382 -10.68 5.67 24.43
N GLN A 383 -11.60 6.13 25.28
CA GLN A 383 -11.68 7.52 25.75
C GLN A 383 -10.44 7.93 26.56
N THR A 384 -10.02 7.12 27.52
CA THR A 384 -8.81 7.43 28.32
C THR A 384 -7.54 7.39 27.48
N LEU A 385 -7.45 6.46 26.50
CA LEU A 385 -6.38 6.44 25.51
C LEU A 385 -6.36 7.72 24.67
N PHE A 386 -7.52 8.19 24.21
CA PHE A 386 -7.66 9.42 23.46
C PHE A 386 -7.20 10.65 24.24
N GLU A 387 -7.70 10.84 25.45
CA GLU A 387 -7.35 11.98 26.31
C GLU A 387 -5.85 11.99 26.61
N TRP A 388 -5.29 10.83 26.94
CA TRP A 388 -3.86 10.68 27.16
C TRP A 388 -3.06 10.98 25.88
N ALA A 389 -3.46 10.42 24.72
CA ALA A 389 -2.74 10.61 23.47
C ALA A 389 -2.77 12.08 23.03
N LYS A 390 -3.91 12.76 23.17
CA LYS A 390 -4.07 14.19 22.88
C LYS A 390 -3.09 15.06 23.69
N ASN A 391 -2.85 14.71 24.95
CA ASN A 391 -1.95 15.46 25.83
C ASN A 391 -0.47 15.12 25.64
N ASN A 392 -0.14 13.90 25.20
CA ASN A 392 1.23 13.39 25.17
C ASN A 392 1.83 13.29 23.76
N CYS A 393 1.02 13.18 22.71
CA CYS A 393 1.47 13.01 21.32
C CYS A 393 1.41 14.33 20.54
N LYS A 394 2.13 15.37 21.00
CA LYS A 394 2.01 16.76 20.48
C LYS A 394 2.28 16.94 18.98
N GLU A 395 3.01 16.03 18.35
CA GLU A 395 3.32 16.06 16.92
C GLU A 395 2.18 15.47 16.05
N THR A 396 1.17 14.85 16.66
CA THR A 396 0.03 14.22 15.98
C THR A 396 -1.26 14.84 16.48
N THR A 397 -2.13 15.26 15.56
CA THR A 397 -3.49 15.68 15.93
C THR A 397 -4.28 14.43 16.29
N VAL A 398 -4.82 14.38 17.51
CA VAL A 398 -5.60 13.22 17.96
C VAL A 398 -7.08 13.62 17.98
N ILE A 399 -7.91 12.82 17.31
CA ILE A 399 -9.37 13.00 17.23
C ILE A 399 -10.04 11.75 17.80
N PHE A 400 -11.18 11.92 18.46
CA PHE A 400 -12.00 10.80 18.93
C PHE A 400 -13.18 10.59 18.00
N SER A 401 -13.57 9.34 17.78
CA SER A 401 -14.82 8.98 17.12
C SER A 401 -15.57 7.93 17.93
N SER A 402 -16.83 8.22 18.24
CA SER A 402 -17.68 7.34 19.03
C SER A 402 -18.35 6.25 18.17
N LYS A 403 -18.81 5.19 18.82
CA LYS A 403 -19.72 4.20 18.24
C LYS A 403 -21.03 4.81 17.74
N ASP A 404 -21.49 5.91 18.35
CA ASP A 404 -22.71 6.60 17.92
C ASP A 404 -22.48 7.31 16.58
N ASP A 405 -21.28 7.89 16.36
CA ASP A 405 -20.91 8.47 15.05
C ASP A 405 -21.01 7.43 13.92
N HIS A 406 -20.54 6.20 14.20
CA HIS A 406 -20.62 5.10 13.24
C HIS A 406 -22.06 4.64 13.01
N LYS A 407 -22.86 4.56 14.07
CA LYS A 407 -24.27 4.18 13.97
C LYS A 407 -25.05 5.19 13.13
N GLU A 408 -24.89 6.48 13.40
CA GLU A 408 -25.51 7.57 12.63
C GLU A 408 -25.09 7.53 11.16
N ALA A 409 -23.79 7.37 10.89
CA ALA A 409 -23.29 7.26 9.53
C ALA A 409 -23.83 6.01 8.82
N SER A 410 -23.92 4.88 9.51
CA SER A 410 -24.46 3.64 8.96
C SER A 410 -25.92 3.79 8.55
N GLU A 411 -26.74 4.46 9.37
CA GLU A 411 -28.13 4.79 9.03
C GLU A 411 -28.22 5.77 7.85
N PHE A 412 -27.42 6.84 7.85
CA PHE A 412 -27.36 7.81 6.75
C PHE A 412 -26.95 7.17 5.41
N LEU A 413 -26.01 6.23 5.44
CA LEU A 413 -25.45 5.58 4.24
C LEU A 413 -26.23 4.36 3.78
N LYS A 414 -27.19 3.87 4.58
CA LYS A 414 -27.92 2.61 4.31
C LYS A 414 -28.47 2.54 2.89
N THR A 415 -29.31 3.50 2.50
CA THR A 415 -29.92 3.54 1.16
C THR A 415 -28.89 3.75 0.07
N ARG A 416 -27.79 4.46 0.33
CA ARG A 416 -26.69 4.65 -0.63
C ARG A 416 -25.98 3.32 -0.90
N PHE A 417 -25.70 2.54 0.14
CA PHE A 417 -25.02 1.26 0.04
C PHE A 417 -25.89 0.16 -0.56
N GLU A 418 -27.19 0.17 -0.27
CA GLU A 418 -28.18 -0.72 -0.89
C GLU A 418 -28.24 -0.50 -2.41
N ASN A 419 -28.21 0.76 -2.86
CA ASN A 419 -28.22 1.12 -4.28
C ASN A 419 -26.86 1.06 -4.97
N ALA A 420 -25.76 0.85 -4.21
CA ALA A 420 -24.42 0.80 -4.78
C ALA A 420 -24.24 -0.44 -5.66
N VAL A 421 -23.70 -0.23 -6.87
CA VAL A 421 -23.51 -1.27 -7.89
C VAL A 421 -22.09 -1.82 -7.83
N THR A 422 -21.97 -3.15 -7.77
CA THR A 422 -20.68 -3.83 -7.84
C THR A 422 -20.06 -3.67 -9.23
N ILE A 423 -18.82 -3.20 -9.27
CA ILE A 423 -18.05 -3.07 -10.50
C ILE A 423 -17.21 -4.35 -10.70
N PRO A 424 -17.40 -5.11 -11.80
CA PRO A 424 -16.60 -6.30 -12.07
C PRO A 424 -15.11 -5.96 -12.16
N GLY A 425 -14.25 -6.80 -11.57
CA GLY A 425 -12.80 -6.59 -11.61
C GLY A 425 -12.30 -5.40 -10.80
N THR A 426 -13.09 -4.90 -9.83
CA THR A 426 -12.74 -3.76 -8.95
C THR A 426 -11.29 -3.81 -8.45
N LEU A 427 -10.82 -4.99 -8.03
CA LEU A 427 -9.47 -5.17 -7.48
C LEU A 427 -8.34 -4.83 -8.48
N HIS A 428 -8.59 -4.86 -9.80
CA HIS A 428 -7.59 -4.57 -10.83
C HIS A 428 -7.34 -3.07 -11.06
N TYR A 429 -8.24 -2.19 -10.62
CA TYR A 429 -8.10 -0.75 -10.81
C TYR A 429 -7.33 -0.10 -9.66
N HIS A 430 -6.40 0.80 -9.93
CA HIS A 430 -5.62 1.49 -8.89
C HIS A 430 -5.91 2.99 -8.82
N ALA A 431 -6.81 3.51 -9.67
CA ALA A 431 -7.40 4.82 -9.45
C ALA A 431 -8.90 4.81 -9.82
N VAL A 432 -9.68 5.54 -9.02
CA VAL A 432 -11.11 5.75 -9.19
C VAL A 432 -11.37 7.24 -9.08
N ILE A 433 -11.90 7.81 -10.16
CA ILE A 433 -12.04 9.26 -10.34
C ILE A 433 -13.49 9.54 -10.71
N PRO A 434 -14.27 10.22 -9.85
CA PRO A 434 -15.58 10.73 -10.20
C PRO A 434 -15.51 11.74 -11.34
N SER A 435 -16.45 11.63 -12.29
CA SER A 435 -16.65 12.60 -13.35
C SER A 435 -17.91 13.43 -13.10
N GLN A 436 -17.95 14.63 -13.67
CA GLN A 436 -19.07 15.57 -13.50
C GLN A 436 -20.41 15.04 -14.03
N ASP A 437 -20.40 14.09 -14.96
CA ASP A 437 -21.60 13.44 -15.49
C ASP A 437 -22.14 12.31 -14.59
N GLY A 438 -21.62 12.20 -13.36
CA GLY A 438 -22.05 11.19 -12.39
C GLY A 438 -21.55 9.78 -12.73
N LYS A 439 -20.45 9.68 -13.47
CA LYS A 439 -19.77 8.41 -13.75
C LYS A 439 -18.48 8.30 -12.96
N LEU A 440 -17.86 7.12 -13.01
CA LEU A 440 -16.56 6.81 -12.45
C LEU A 440 -15.62 6.43 -13.58
N HIS A 441 -14.46 7.08 -13.63
CA HIS A 441 -13.33 6.68 -14.44
C HIS A 441 -12.43 5.76 -13.61
N LEU A 442 -12.21 4.55 -14.10
CA LEU A 442 -11.43 3.51 -13.43
C LEU A 442 -10.16 3.24 -14.23
N LYS A 443 -9.00 3.38 -13.58
CA LYS A 443 -7.70 3.19 -14.25
C LYS A 443 -6.97 1.97 -13.70
N LYS A 444 -6.35 1.18 -14.60
CA LYS A 444 -5.52 0.02 -14.21
C LYS A 444 -4.33 0.43 -13.33
N PHE A 445 -3.76 1.60 -13.59
CA PHE A 445 -2.75 2.27 -12.76
C PHE A 445 -3.01 3.77 -12.80
N SER A 446 -2.66 4.50 -11.74
CA SER A 446 -3.01 5.93 -11.58
C SER A 446 -2.60 6.84 -12.75
N ASN A 447 -1.41 6.64 -13.31
CA ASN A 447 -0.92 7.38 -14.48
C ASN A 447 -1.48 6.90 -15.83
N SER A 448 -2.33 5.88 -15.85
CA SER A 448 -2.85 5.32 -17.11
C SER A 448 -3.59 6.41 -17.90
N PRO A 449 -3.28 6.58 -19.20
CA PRO A 449 -4.05 7.44 -20.09
C PRO A 449 -5.42 6.80 -20.41
N LEU A 450 -5.50 5.47 -20.33
CA LEU A 450 -6.72 4.70 -20.55
C LEU A 450 -7.51 4.53 -19.25
N TYR A 451 -8.83 4.62 -19.34
CA TYR A 451 -9.75 4.38 -18.25
C TYR A 451 -11.03 3.73 -18.74
N ASP A 452 -11.61 2.89 -17.89
CA ASP A 452 -12.96 2.37 -18.07
C ASP A 452 -13.97 3.32 -17.43
N VAL A 453 -15.16 3.43 -18.02
CA VAL A 453 -16.23 4.31 -17.53
C VAL A 453 -17.37 3.48 -16.94
N PHE A 454 -17.80 3.82 -15.73
CA PHE A 454 -18.92 3.17 -15.05
C PHE A 454 -19.97 4.15 -14.52
N PRO A 455 -21.27 3.83 -14.59
CA PRO A 455 -21.83 2.64 -15.25
C PRO A 455 -21.57 2.68 -16.76
N LYS A 456 -21.31 1.52 -17.38
CA LYS A 456 -21.18 1.42 -18.84
C LYS A 456 -22.46 1.96 -19.47
N ASN A 457 -22.34 2.77 -20.52
CA ASN A 457 -23.50 3.32 -21.24
C ASN A 457 -24.50 2.18 -21.54
N GLN A 458 -25.58 2.10 -20.77
CA GLN A 458 -26.68 1.21 -21.09
C GLN A 458 -27.26 1.73 -22.41
N LYS A 459 -27.18 0.95 -23.49
CA LYS A 459 -28.15 1.11 -24.58
C LYS A 459 -29.52 0.93 -23.93
N ARG A 460 -30.22 2.03 -23.65
CA ARG A 460 -31.64 2.00 -23.30
C ARG A 460 -32.37 1.36 -24.48
N ILE A 461 -32.65 0.06 -24.38
CA ILE A 461 -33.72 -0.54 -25.19
C ILE A 461 -35.01 -0.04 -24.55
N SER A 462 -35.50 1.11 -25.00
CA SER A 462 -36.87 1.52 -24.77
C SER A 462 -37.79 0.55 -25.52
N GLN A 463 -38.21 -0.54 -24.88
CA GLN A 463 -39.39 -1.26 -25.33
C GLN A 463 -40.61 -0.39 -25.02
N CYS A 464 -40.97 0.45 -25.98
CA CYS A 464 -42.32 0.97 -26.08
C CYS A 464 -43.23 -0.22 -26.42
N LYS A 465 -43.74 -0.93 -25.40
CA LYS A 465 -44.88 -1.84 -25.61
C LYS A 465 -46.14 -0.98 -25.69
N THR A 466 -46.50 -0.65 -26.91
CA THR A 466 -47.82 -0.11 -27.27
C THR A 466 -48.89 -1.05 -26.72
N LEU A 467 -49.72 -0.53 -25.82
CA LEU A 467 -50.99 -1.13 -25.41
C LEU A 467 -51.85 -1.36 -26.66
N LYS A 468 -51.91 -2.60 -27.16
CA LYS A 468 -52.99 -3.02 -28.06
C LYS A 468 -54.16 -3.50 -27.22
N TYR A 469 -55.13 -2.61 -27.08
CA TYR A 469 -56.52 -2.93 -26.79
C TYR A 469 -57.02 -3.91 -27.87
N THR A 470 -57.39 -5.13 -27.49
CA THR A 470 -58.26 -5.98 -28.32
C THR A 470 -59.50 -6.32 -27.54
N SER A 471 -60.59 -5.67 -27.94
CA SER A 471 -61.96 -5.89 -27.49
C SER A 471 -62.42 -7.32 -27.74
N LYS A 472 -63.06 -7.90 -26.73
CA LYS A 472 -63.99 -9.02 -26.89
C LYS A 472 -65.03 -8.69 -27.98
N LYS A 473 -65.20 -9.59 -28.96
CA LYS A 473 -66.50 -9.83 -29.60
C LYS A 473 -66.70 -11.34 -29.80
N SER A 474 -67.82 -11.79 -29.25
CA SER A 474 -68.40 -13.11 -29.41
C SER A 474 -68.90 -13.34 -30.83
N LYS A 475 -68.89 -14.61 -31.28
CA LYS A 475 -70.04 -15.37 -31.79
C LYS A 475 -69.60 -16.57 -32.65
N ARG A 476 -70.18 -17.74 -32.33
CA ARG A 476 -70.62 -18.85 -33.22
C ARG A 476 -69.52 -19.48 -34.11
N ARG A 477 -69.26 -20.78 -34.05
CA ARG A 477 -70.18 -21.93 -34.10
C ARG A 477 -69.50 -23.14 -33.48
#